data_AF-A0A172WIK3-F1
#
_entry.id   AF-A0A172WIK3-F1
#
_cell.length_a   1.000
_cell.length_b   1.000
_cell.length_c   1.000
_cell.angle_alpha   90.00
_cell.angle_beta   90.00
_cell.angle_gamma   90.00
#
_symmetry.space_group_name_H-M   'P 1'
#
loop_
_entity.id
_entity.type
_entity.pdbx_description
1 polymer ?
#
loop_
_entity_poly.entity_id
_entity_poly.type
_entity_poly.pdbx_seq_one_letter_code
_entity_poly.pdbx_strand_id
1 'polypeptide(L)'
;MELGMDQFLETFTMGDMVLNQVFPNRPSELLFYSAVKHVLDEGVNGIIVDAFSTFHVFTTMLKFSGRDVTFLKNLPTVWIGGSPKKERS
;
A
#
# COMPACT_ATOMS: atom_id res chain seq x y z
N MET A 1 23.48 -8.01 1.87
CA MET A 1 23.07 -7.47 0.56
C MET A 1 21.62 -7.07 0.73
N GLU A 2 21.33 -5.77 0.77
CA GLU A 2 19.95 -5.29 0.84
C GLU A 2 19.36 -5.42 -0.57
N LEU A 3 18.34 -6.24 -0.73
CA LEU A 3 17.57 -6.33 -1.98
C LEU A 3 16.70 -5.07 -2.08
N GLY A 4 16.95 -4.26 -3.10
CA GLY A 4 16.07 -3.15 -3.47
C GLY A 4 14.74 -3.65 -4.02
N MET A 5 13.70 -2.80 -4.01
CA MET A 5 12.38 -3.19 -4.54
C MET A 5 12.46 -3.59 -6.02
N ASP A 6 13.31 -2.94 -6.80
CA ASP A 6 13.52 -3.23 -8.23
C ASP A 6 13.94 -4.69 -8.45
N GLN A 7 14.93 -5.16 -7.68
CA GLN A 7 15.41 -6.55 -7.74
C GLN A 7 14.38 -7.56 -7.23
N PHE A 8 13.56 -7.18 -6.26
CA PHE A 8 12.44 -8.02 -5.82
C PHE A 8 11.39 -8.16 -6.93
N LEU A 9 11.11 -7.06 -7.64
CA LEU A 9 10.08 -7.01 -8.67
C LEU A 9 10.48 -7.67 -9.99
N GLU A 10 11.78 -7.76 -10.30
CA GLU A 10 12.32 -8.51 -11.46
C GLU A 10 11.86 -9.98 -11.51
N THR A 11 11.40 -10.52 -10.38
CA THR A 11 10.91 -11.91 -10.29
C THR A 11 9.46 -12.11 -10.71
N PHE A 12 8.71 -11.03 -10.94
CA PHE A 12 7.29 -11.08 -11.32
C PHE A 12 7.07 -10.63 -12.76
N THR A 13 5.99 -11.15 -13.34
CA THR A 13 5.52 -10.80 -14.69
C THR A 13 4.15 -10.15 -14.61
N MET A 14 3.80 -9.39 -15.66
CA MET A 14 2.48 -8.76 -15.75
C MET A 14 1.36 -9.81 -15.71
N GLY A 15 0.42 -9.63 -14.79
CA GLY A 15 -0.68 -10.57 -14.56
C GLY A 15 -0.45 -11.52 -13.38
N ASP A 16 0.75 -11.55 -12.79
CA ASP A 16 1.01 -12.34 -11.59
C ASP A 16 0.22 -11.81 -10.39
N MET A 17 -0.22 -12.76 -9.56
CA MET A 17 -0.81 -12.47 -8.26
C MET A 17 0.22 -12.76 -7.17
N VAL A 18 0.58 -11.72 -6.42
CA VAL A 18 1.50 -11.85 -5.28
C VAL A 18 0.69 -11.93 -3.99
N LEU A 19 0.85 -13.02 -3.25
CA LEU A 19 0.27 -13.19 -1.92
C LEU A 19 1.29 -12.79 -0.85
N ASN A 20 1.00 -11.70 -0.12
CA ASN A 20 1.77 -11.33 1.06
C ASN A 20 1.17 -11.97 2.32
N GLN A 21 1.86 -12.94 2.91
CA GLN A 21 1.45 -13.54 4.18
C GLN A 21 1.87 -12.66 5.36
N VAL A 22 0.88 -12.07 6.01
CA VAL A 22 1.07 -11.11 7.13
C VAL A 22 1.05 -11.83 8.47
N PHE A 23 1.99 -11.46 9.35
CA PHE A 23 2.00 -11.84 10.76
C PHE A 23 1.84 -10.59 11.64
N PRO A 24 1.16 -10.67 12.80
CA PRO A 24 0.89 -9.49 13.64
C PRO A 24 2.13 -8.72 14.12
N ASN A 25 3.28 -9.37 14.17
CA ASN A 25 4.56 -8.79 14.60
C ASN A 25 5.41 -8.28 13.42
N ARG A 26 4.90 -8.30 12.19
CA ARG A 26 5.61 -7.80 11.01
C ARG A 26 4.91 -6.54 10.47
N PRO A 27 5.66 -5.45 10.24
CA PRO A 27 5.10 -4.16 9.84
C PRO A 27 4.68 -4.18 8.36
N SER A 28 3.53 -4.79 8.07
CA SER A 28 3.04 -5.02 6.71
C SER A 28 2.61 -3.73 6.02
N GLU A 29 2.30 -2.71 6.79
CA GLU A 29 2.09 -1.34 6.32
C GLU A 29 3.34 -0.76 5.64
N LEU A 30 4.55 -1.19 6.02
CA LEU A 30 5.78 -0.74 5.38
C LEU A 30 5.97 -1.37 3.99
N LEU A 31 5.65 -2.65 3.84
CA LEU A 31 5.70 -3.28 2.52
C LEU A 31 4.67 -2.64 1.58
N PHE A 32 3.44 -2.43 2.08
CA PHE A 32 2.41 -1.70 1.37
C PHE A 32 2.90 -0.30 0.94
N TYR A 33 3.48 0.45 1.87
CA TYR A 33 4.01 1.79 1.60
C TYR A 33 5.05 1.79 0.50
N SER A 34 6.06 0.91 0.60
CA SER A 34 7.15 0.82 -0.36
C SER A 34 6.67 0.38 -1.75
N ALA A 35 5.75 -0.59 -1.81
CA ALA A 35 5.19 -1.07 -3.07
C ALA A 35 4.40 0.03 -3.79
N VAL A 36 3.49 0.71 -3.08
CA VAL A 36 2.70 1.79 -3.69
C VAL A 36 3.58 2.97 -4.08
N LYS A 37 4.56 3.33 -3.24
CA LYS A 37 5.50 4.41 -3.56
C LYS A 37 6.29 4.10 -4.83
N HIS A 38 6.85 2.89 -4.95
CA HIS A 38 7.59 2.47 -6.12
C HIS A 38 6.72 2.50 -7.39
N VAL A 39 5.50 1.96 -7.35
CA VAL A 39 4.55 1.99 -8.47
C VAL A 39 4.30 3.43 -8.96
N LEU A 40 4.15 4.38 -8.04
CA LEU A 40 3.93 5.79 -8.40
C LEU A 40 5.19 6.50 -8.90
N ASP A 41 6.36 6.18 -8.33
CA ASP A 41 7.63 6.75 -8.76
C ASP A 41 7.97 6.30 -10.20
N GLU A 42 7.53 5.08 -10.60
CA GLU A 42 7.63 4.56 -11.98
C GLU A 42 6.52 5.09 -12.93
N GLY A 43 5.62 5.95 -12.45
CA GLY A 43 4.53 6.49 -13.26
C GLY A 43 3.44 5.47 -13.63
N VAL A 44 3.38 4.34 -12.92
CA VAL A 44 2.38 3.30 -13.16
C VAL A 44 1.10 3.63 -12.39
N ASN A 45 -0.05 3.51 -13.06
CA ASN A 45 -1.35 3.71 -12.44
C ASN A 45 -1.67 2.53 -11.50
N GLY A 46 -1.93 2.84 -10.23
CA GLY A 46 -2.34 1.86 -9.23
C GLY A 46 -3.78 2.09 -8.76
N ILE A 47 -4.45 1.00 -8.39
CA ILE A 47 -5.74 1.03 -7.69
C ILE A 47 -5.60 0.31 -6.34
N ILE A 48 -6.17 0.90 -5.29
CA ILE A 48 -6.23 0.27 -3.97
C ILE A 48 -7.57 -0.43 -3.82
N VAL A 49 -7.55 -1.69 -3.41
CA VAL A 49 -8.75 -2.37 -2.91
C VAL A 49 -8.70 -2.35 -1.40
N ASP A 50 -9.56 -1.57 -0.78
CA ASP A 50 -9.63 -1.38 0.67
C ASP A 50 -10.74 -2.24 1.26
N ALA A 51 -10.37 -3.42 1.74
CA ALA A 51 -11.28 -4.31 2.46
C ALA A 51 -11.33 -3.94 3.95
N PHE A 52 -12.54 -3.76 4.49
CA PHE A 52 -12.78 -3.51 5.92
C PHE A 52 -11.97 -2.35 6.51
N SER A 53 -11.74 -1.30 5.72
CA SER A 53 -11.00 -0.10 6.14
C SER A 53 -9.52 -0.35 6.53
N THR A 54 -8.92 -1.44 6.03
CA THR A 54 -7.49 -1.78 6.24
C THR A 54 -6.56 -0.66 5.76
N PHE A 55 -6.88 0.00 4.65
CA PHE A 55 -6.10 1.11 4.15
C PHE A 55 -6.04 2.28 5.14
N HIS A 56 -7.14 2.55 5.87
CA HIS A 56 -7.12 3.54 6.94
C HIS A 56 -6.21 3.12 8.10
N VAL A 57 -6.22 1.85 8.49
CA VAL A 57 -5.35 1.33 9.55
C VAL A 57 -3.88 1.51 9.16
N PHE A 58 -3.51 1.08 7.95
CA PHE A 58 -2.13 1.20 7.45
C PHE A 58 -1.67 2.66 7.36
N THR A 59 -2.47 3.54 6.76
CA THR A 59 -2.13 4.97 6.67
C THR A 59 -1.98 5.63 8.05
N THR A 60 -2.74 5.18 9.04
CA THR A 60 -2.63 5.68 10.43
C THR A 60 -1.34 5.21 11.09
N MET A 61 -1.01 3.91 10.98
CA MET A 61 0.25 3.35 11.50
C MET A 61 1.47 4.04 10.87
N LEU A 62 1.44 4.24 9.55
CA LEU A 62 2.51 4.93 8.81
C LEU A 62 2.70 6.37 9.29
N LYS A 63 1.60 7.12 9.50
CA LYS A 63 1.67 8.48 10.07
C LYS A 63 2.28 8.49 11.47
N PHE A 64 1.86 7.57 12.34
CA PHE A 64 2.42 7.46 13.69
C PHE A 64 3.91 7.11 13.68
N SER A 65 4.38 6.37 12.66
CA SER A 65 5.80 6.11 12.45
C SER A 65 6.59 7.28 11.82
N GLY A 66 5.96 8.43 11.59
CA GLY A 66 6.60 9.63 11.03
C GLY A 66 6.76 9.63 9.50
N ARG A 67 6.07 8.74 8.77
CA ARG A 67 6.17 8.67 7.30
C ARG A 67 5.19 9.61 6.62
N ASP A 68 5.62 10.23 5.53
CA ASP A 68 4.73 10.99 4.66
C ASP A 68 3.80 10.03 3.90
N VAL A 69 2.49 10.21 4.08
CA VAL A 69 1.44 9.44 3.41
C VAL A 69 0.58 10.32 2.49
N THR A 70 1.04 11.53 2.16
CA THR A 70 0.26 12.48 1.36
C THR A 70 -0.05 11.92 -0.03
N PHE A 71 0.89 11.21 -0.65
CA PHE A 71 0.69 10.54 -1.93
C PHE A 71 -0.41 9.47 -1.91
N LEU A 72 -0.67 8.85 -0.75
CA LEU A 72 -1.71 7.84 -0.60
C LEU A 72 -3.13 8.46 -0.61
N LYS A 73 -3.26 9.78 -0.43
CA LYS A 73 -4.58 10.41 -0.39
C LYS A 73 -5.31 10.24 -1.73
N ASN A 74 -4.65 10.50 -2.85
CA ASN A 74 -5.35 10.67 -4.13
C ASN A 74 -5.47 9.38 -4.96
N LEU A 75 -5.16 8.23 -4.38
CA LEU A 75 -5.21 6.97 -5.09
C LEU A 75 -6.65 6.51 -5.33
N PRO A 76 -6.99 6.10 -6.58
CA PRO A 76 -8.23 5.41 -6.85
C PRO A 76 -8.40 4.23 -5.88
N THR A 77 -9.50 4.23 -5.13
CA THR A 77 -9.74 3.23 -4.07
C THR A 77 -11.12 2.62 -4.25
N VAL A 78 -11.18 1.29 -4.31
CA VAL A 78 -12.43 0.50 -4.30
C VAL A 78 -12.62 -0.04 -2.89
N TRP A 79 -13.75 0.28 -2.27
CA TRP A 79 -14.06 -0.17 -0.91
C TRP A 79 -14.86 -1.46 -0.92
N ILE A 80 -14.46 -2.43 -0.09
CA ILE A 80 -15.18 -3.69 0.10
C ILE A 80 -15.45 -3.86 1.60
N GLY A 81 -16.66 -3.49 2.02
CA GLY A 81 -17.02 -3.47 3.44
C GLY A 81 -16.29 -2.40 4.25
N GLY A 82 -16.70 -2.20 5.50
CA GLY A 82 -16.23 -1.09 6.33
C GLY A 82 -16.98 0.21 6.08
N SER A 83 -16.61 1.25 6.84
CA SER A 83 -17.28 2.54 6.77
C SER A 83 -16.60 3.43 5.73
N PRO A 84 -17.33 3.91 4.70
CA PRO A 84 -16.76 4.92 3.81
C PRO A 84 -16.38 6.13 4.66
N LYS A 85 -15.14 6.62 4.51
CA LYS A 85 -14.74 7.88 5.11
C LYS A 85 -15.60 8.98 4.51
N LYS A 86 -16.59 9.43 5.28
CA LYS A 86 -17.31 10.68 5.05
C LYS A 86 -16.27 11.81 5.01
N GLU A 87 -16.15 12.44 3.84
CA GLU A 87 -15.55 13.75 3.54
C GLU A 87 -14.18 14.06 4.17
N ARG A 88 -13.15 14.09 3.32
CA ARG A 88 -11.89 14.74 3.64
C ARG A 88 -12.05 16.26 3.47
N SER A 89 -12.16 16.97 4.59
CA SER A 89 -11.75 18.37 4.70
C SER A 89 -10.30 18.47 5.19
#